data_AF-A0A527YT87-F1
#
_entry.id   AF-A0A527YT87-F1
#
_cell.length_a   1.000
_cell.length_b   1.000
_cell.length_c   1.000
_cell.angle_alpha   90.00
_cell.angle_beta   90.00
_cell.angle_gamma   90.00
#
_symmetry.space_group_name_H-M   'P 1'
#
loop_
_entity.id
_entity.type
_entity.pdbx_description
1 polymer ?
#
loop_
_entity_poly.entity_id
_entity_poly.type
_entity_poly.pdbx_seq_one_letter_code
_entity_poly.pdbx_strand_id
1 'polypeptide(L)' 'DFIQESVPERLDLKHRVLAEIDLYAPANAIVGSSTSGIKPTDMQVAMKKHPERLVVGHPFNPVYLLPLVEIVGGEQ' A
#
# COMPACT_ATOMS: atom_id res chain seq x y z
N ASP A 1 5.78 -7.20 10.61
CA ASP A 1 6.64 -6.01 10.50
C ASP A 1 6.39 -5.21 9.22
N PHE A 2 6.31 -5.86 8.06
CA PHE A 2 5.97 -5.22 6.78
C PHE A 2 4.92 -6.03 6.03
N ILE A 3 3.99 -5.37 5.35
CA ILE A 3 2.93 -5.98 4.54
C ILE A 3 2.97 -5.33 3.15
N GLN A 4 3.02 -6.12 2.08
CA GLN A 4 2.93 -5.65 0.71
C GLN A 4 1.58 -6.04 0.10
N GLU A 5 0.79 -5.05 -0.27
CA GLU A 5 -0.45 -5.21 -1.03
C GLU A 5 -0.12 -5.20 -2.54
N SER A 6 -0.51 -6.28 -3.23
CA SER A 6 -0.30 -6.46 -4.67
C SER A 6 -1.53 -7.07 -5.36
N VAL A 7 -2.72 -6.71 -4.91
CA VAL A 7 -3.98 -7.08 -5.57
C VAL A 7 -4.13 -6.31 -6.90
N PRO A 8 -5.02 -6.77 -7.80
CA PRO A 8 -5.29 -6.09 -9.06
C PRO A 8 -5.54 -4.58 -8.92
N GLU A 9 -5.24 -3.83 -10.00
CA GLU A 9 -5.30 -2.36 -10.05
C GLU A 9 -6.75 -1.84 -10.07
N ARG A 10 -7.43 -2.00 -8.93
CA ARG A 10 -8.83 -1.69 -8.71
C ARG A 10 -8.99 -1.05 -7.33
N LEU A 11 -9.35 0.23 -7.31
CA LEU A 11 -9.43 1.02 -6.08
C LEU A 11 -10.38 0.41 -5.05
N ASP A 12 -11.55 -0.09 -5.48
CA ASP A 12 -12.54 -0.73 -4.62
C ASP A 12 -12.02 -2.01 -3.93
N LEU A 13 -11.18 -2.77 -4.63
CA LEU A 13 -10.55 -3.96 -4.07
C LEU A 13 -9.43 -3.60 -3.11
N LYS A 14 -8.57 -2.64 -3.50
CA LYS A 14 -7.48 -2.15 -2.65
C LYS A 14 -8.02 -1.55 -1.36
N HIS A 15 -9.08 -0.74 -1.42
CA HIS A 15 -9.74 -0.20 -0.23
C HIS A 15 -10.20 -1.29 0.74
N ARG A 16 -10.86 -2.35 0.25
CA ARG A 16 -11.30 -3.45 1.11
C ARG A 16 -10.13 -4.15 1.79
N VAL A 17 -9.09 -4.48 1.03
CA VAL A 17 -7.90 -5.17 1.56
C VAL A 17 -7.12 -4.29 2.53
N LEU A 18 -6.93 -3.00 2.21
CA LEU A 18 -6.24 -2.06 3.08
C LEU A 18 -7.02 -1.80 4.38
N ALA A 19 -8.35 -1.77 4.35
CA ALA A 19 -9.17 -1.67 5.55
C ALA A 19 -9.02 -2.91 6.45
N GLU A 20 -8.93 -4.11 5.87
CA GLU A 20 -8.68 -5.35 6.63
C GLU A 20 -7.27 -5.38 7.22
N ILE A 21 -6.25 -5.03 6.42
CA ILE A 21 -4.87 -4.86 6.91
C ILE A 21 -4.86 -3.87 8.07
N ASP A 22 -5.56 -2.75 7.93
CA ASP A 22 -5.57 -1.72 8.95
C ASP A 22 -6.22 -2.18 10.26
N LEU A 23 -7.28 -3.00 10.15
CA LEU A 23 -8.02 -3.54 11.29
C LEU A 23 -7.18 -4.53 12.11
N TYR A 24 -6.40 -5.39 11.45
CA TYR A 24 -5.78 -6.57 12.05
C TYR A 24 -4.26 -6.51 12.18
N ALA A 25 -3.56 -5.72 11.38
CA ALA A 25 -2.11 -5.63 11.45
C ALA A 25 -1.67 -4.87 12.71
N PRO A 26 -0.52 -5.24 13.32
CA PRO A 26 0.09 -4.45 14.39
C PRO A 26 0.25 -2.99 13.99
N ALA A 27 0.00 -2.05 14.91
CA ALA A 27 0.04 -0.61 14.62
C ALA A 27 1.40 -0.13 14.05
N ASN A 28 2.48 -0.80 14.43
CA ASN A 28 3.84 -0.50 13.97
C ASN A 28 4.24 -1.19 12.65
N ALA A 29 3.35 -1.97 12.03
CA ALA A 29 3.65 -2.60 10.75
C ALA A 29 3.54 -1.60 9.60
N ILE A 30 4.56 -1.52 8.75
CA ILE A 30 4.53 -0.70 7.53
C ILE A 30 3.72 -1.41 6.45
N VAL A 31 2.90 -0.67 5.70
CA VAL A 31 2.08 -1.21 4.61
C VAL A 31 2.55 -0.58 3.29
N GLY A 32 3.02 -1.42 2.36
CA GLY A 32 3.37 -1.04 0.99
C GLY A 32 2.25 -1.41 0.02
N SER A 33 1.94 -0.56 -0.96
CA SER A 33 1.11 -0.95 -2.12
C SER A 33 1.96 -0.96 -3.40
N SER A 34 1.77 -1.96 -4.26
CA SER A 34 2.44 -2.06 -5.56
C SER A 34 1.66 -1.40 -6.70
N THR A 35 0.71 -0.51 -6.39
CA THR A 35 -0.02 0.25 -7.41
C THR A 35 0.94 1.05 -8.30
N SER A 36 0.62 1.15 -9.58
CA SER A 36 1.38 1.93 -10.57
C SER A 36 0.71 3.26 -10.91
N GLY A 37 -0.58 3.43 -10.60
CA GLY A 37 -1.35 4.60 -11.03
C GLY A 37 -2.30 5.22 -10.00
N ILE A 38 -2.48 4.60 -8.83
CA ILE A 38 -3.37 5.12 -7.79
C ILE A 38 -2.55 5.89 -6.77
N LYS A 39 -3.00 7.09 -6.38
CA LYS A 39 -2.29 7.88 -5.38
C LYS A 39 -2.38 7.20 -4.01
N PRO A 40 -1.30 7.20 -3.21
CA PRO A 40 -1.35 6.70 -1.84
C PRO A 40 -2.46 7.37 -1.02
N THR A 41 -2.65 8.69 -1.16
CA THR A 41 -3.70 9.45 -0.49
C THR A 41 -5.11 8.92 -0.77
N ASP A 42 -5.40 8.50 -2.01
CA ASP A 42 -6.70 7.95 -2.38
C ASP A 42 -6.93 6.58 -1.72
N MET A 43 -5.88 5.80 -1.51
CA MET A 43 -5.93 4.51 -0.83
C MET A 43 -6.02 4.64 0.69
N GLN A 44 -5.32 5.63 1.28
CA GLN A 44 -5.32 5.91 2.72
C GLN A 44 -6.73 6.14 3.28
N VAL A 45 -7.66 6.67 2.48
CA VAL A 45 -9.06 6.91 2.88
C VAL A 45 -9.76 5.65 3.44
N ALA A 46 -9.35 4.45 3.04
CA ALA A 46 -9.92 3.20 3.54
C ALA A 46 -9.34 2.74 4.90
N MET A 47 -8.20 3.29 5.32
CA MET A 47 -7.54 2.96 6.59
C MET A 47 -8.00 3.95 7.68
N LYS A 48 -8.59 3.44 8.76
CA LYS A 48 -9.25 4.26 9.80
C LYS A 48 -8.44 4.40 11.07
N LYS A 49 -7.55 3.44 11.36
CA LYS A 49 -6.76 3.39 12.58
C LYS A 49 -5.38 4.01 12.37
N HIS A 50 -4.69 3.60 11.31
CA HIS A 50 -3.30 3.96 11.07
C HIS A 50 -3.01 4.17 9.57
N PRO A 51 -3.59 5.20 8.90
CA PRO A 51 -3.33 5.50 7.49
C PRO A 51 -1.89 5.98 7.20
N GLU A 52 -1.21 6.56 8.19
CA GLU A 52 0.14 7.15 8.08
C GLU A 52 1.24 6.14 7.74
N ARG A 53 0.96 4.85 7.92
CA ARG A 53 1.90 3.75 7.64
C ARG A 53 1.80 3.19 6.24
N LEU A 54 0.88 3.70 5.42
CA LEU A 54 0.74 3.32 4.02
C LEU A 54 1.70 4.12 3.15
N VAL A 55 2.53 3.40 2.40
CA VAL A 55 3.37 3.95 1.34
C VAL A 55 3.11 3.18 0.04
N VAL A 56 3.26 3.83 -1.10
CA VAL A 56 3.45 3.08 -2.35
C VAL A 56 4.90 2.60 -2.35
N GLY A 57 5.08 1.30 -2.52
CA GLY A 57 6.36 0.65 -2.78
C GLY A 57 6.21 -0.07 -4.11
N HIS A 58 6.42 0.64 -5.21
CA HIS A 58 6.16 0.18 -6.57
C HIS A 58 7.41 -0.50 -7.15
N PRO A 59 7.41 -1.85 -7.28
CA PRO A 59 8.51 -2.56 -7.91
C PRO A 59 8.32 -2.59 -9.43
N PHE A 60 9.42 -2.72 -10.16
CA PHE A 60 9.38 -2.85 -11.61
C PHE A 60 9.43 -4.33 -12.02
N ASN A 61 8.67 -4.71 -13.05
CA ASN A 61 8.60 -6.08 -13.55
C ASN A 61 9.78 -6.38 -14.51
N PRO A 62 10.59 -7.44 -14.32
CA PRO A 62 10.47 -8.48 -13.29
C PRO A 62 11.05 -8.10 -11.94
N VAL A 63 10.26 -8.32 -10.89
CA VAL A 63 10.50 -7.86 -9.51
C VAL A 63 11.78 -8.38 -8.86
N TYR A 64 12.29 -9.52 -9.33
CA TYR A 64 13.53 -10.13 -8.83
C TYR A 64 14.79 -9.69 -9.59
N LEU A 65 14.62 -9.00 -10.71
CA LEU A 65 15.71 -8.60 -11.60
C LEU A 65 15.98 -7.10 -11.53
N LEU A 66 14.90 -6.30 -11.47
CA LEU A 66 15.02 -4.85 -11.49
C LEU A 66 15.28 -4.34 -10.07
N PRO A 67 16.38 -3.58 -9.84
CA PRO A 67 16.78 -3.16 -8.50
C PRO A 67 16.04 -1.89 -8.02
N LEU A 68 15.08 -1.40 -8.80
CA LEU A 68 14.39 -0.14 -8.55
C LEU A 68 13.06 -0.39 -7.85
N VAL A 69 12.82 0.40 -6.80
CA VAL A 69 11.52 0.53 -6.15
C VAL A 69 11.23 2.02 -5.99
N GLU A 70 10.09 2.46 -6.49
CA GLU A 70 9.59 3.81 -6.25
C GLU A 70 8.85 3.85 -4.92
N ILE A 71 9.21 4.82 -4.07
CA ILE A 71 8.58 5.06 -2.77
C ILE A 71 7.79 6.36 -2.83
N VAL A 72 6.49 6.30 -2.56
CA VAL A 72 5.61 7.48 -2.55
C VAL A 72 4.77 7.51 -1.28
N GLY A 73 4.87 8.60 -0.53
CA GLY A 73 4.06 8.85 0.66
C GLY A 73 2.69 9.47 0.32
N GLY A 74 1.71 9.22 1.18
CA GLY A 74 0.41 9.90 1.14
C GLY A 74 0.42 11.22 1.93
N GLU A 75 -0.76 11.82 2.09
CA GLU A 75 -0.94 13.08 2.82
C GLU A 75 -1.33 12.89 4.30
N GLN A 76 -1.78 11.68 4.68
CA GLN A 76 -2.12 11.32 6.05
C GLN A 76 -0.95 10.62 6.76
#